data_AF-A0A959RV58-F1
#
_entry.id   AF-A0A959RV58-F1
#
_cell.length_a   1.000
_cell.length_b   1.000
_cell.length_c   1.000
_cell.angle_alpha   90.00
_cell.angle_beta   90.00
_cell.angle_gamma   90.00
#
_symmetry.space_group_name_H-M   'P 1'
#
loop_
_entity.id
_entity.type
_entity.pdbx_description
1 polymer ?
#
loop_
_entity_poly.entity_id
_entity_poly.type
_entity_poly.pdbx_seq_one_letter_code
_entity_poly.pdbx_strand_id
1 'polypeptide(L)'
;FMGRIDKGAELLKNKVIDKIQLTGGNAPGELSEAEAALKYLQSMHKLSPKNIEVENLTSTTNEQIKFVKSNLENGDKSKKFIIISDEFHLKRVEEMVDFYNLNAEVISSNYKLNFQKSFYYRVRDSIGLIIFWFFGL
;
A
#
# COMPACT_ATOMS: atom_id res chain seq x y z
N PHE A 1 9.57 -2.13 -0.47
CA PHE A 1 9.07 -2.61 0.85
C PHE A 1 9.40 -1.61 1.96
N MET A 2 10.63 -1.54 2.49
CA MET A 2 10.99 -0.62 3.60
C MET A 2 10.69 0.86 3.32
N GLY A 3 11.00 1.37 2.13
CA GLY A 3 10.74 2.79 1.81
C GLY A 3 9.27 3.21 1.93
N ARG A 4 8.31 2.29 1.68
CA ARG A 4 6.88 2.59 1.88
C ARG A 4 6.56 2.77 3.36
N ILE A 5 7.16 1.92 4.19
CA ILE A 5 7.00 1.91 5.64
C ILE A 5 7.64 3.16 6.24
N ASP A 6 8.85 3.50 5.81
CA ASP A 6 9.56 4.72 6.22
C ASP A 6 8.74 5.97 5.88
N LYS A 7 8.16 6.03 4.68
CA LYS A 7 7.31 7.16 4.26
C LYS A 7 6.04 7.27 5.10
N GLY A 8 5.40 6.14 5.44
CA GLY A 8 4.26 6.14 6.36
C GLY A 8 4.63 6.67 7.74
N ALA A 9 5.79 6.28 8.27
CA ALA A 9 6.30 6.79 9.53
C ALA A 9 6.60 8.28 9.49
N GLU A 10 7.17 8.78 8.39
CA GLU A 10 7.42 10.21 8.16
C GLU A 10 6.11 11.02 8.21
N LEU A 11 5.09 10.60 7.45
CA LEU A 11 3.79 11.28 7.41
C LEU A 11 3.10 11.33 8.77
N LEU A 12 3.14 10.22 9.53
CA LEU A 12 2.57 10.16 10.87
C LEU A 12 3.31 11.11 11.84
N LYS A 13 4.65 11.12 11.80
CA LYS A 13 5.47 12.00 12.66
C LYS A 13 5.24 13.48 12.36
N ASN A 14 5.05 13.81 11.07
CA ASN A 14 4.76 15.16 10.61
C ASN A 14 3.28 15.57 10.78
N LYS A 15 2.45 14.69 11.37
CA LYS A 15 1.00 14.92 11.58
C LYS A 15 0.22 15.20 10.28
N VAL A 16 0.69 14.63 9.17
CA VAL A 16 -0.03 14.66 7.88
C VAL A 16 -1.14 13.62 7.87
N ILE A 17 -0.95 12.51 8.61
CA ILE A 17 -1.93 11.44 8.82
C ILE A 17 -2.07 11.17 10.32
N ASP A 18 -3.22 10.66 10.72
CA ASP A 18 -3.51 10.32 12.13
C ASP A 18 -3.21 8.85 12.46
N LYS A 19 -3.28 7.97 11.46
CA LYS A 19 -3.18 6.51 11.61
C LYS A 19 -2.51 5.87 10.39
N ILE A 20 -1.79 4.79 10.62
CA ILE A 20 -1.23 3.91 9.59
C ILE A 20 -2.05 2.63 9.52
N GLN A 21 -2.51 2.26 8.34
CA GLN A 21 -3.00 0.91 8.05
C GLN A 21 -1.90 0.12 7.35
N LEU A 22 -1.55 -1.05 7.89
CA LEU A 22 -0.71 -2.04 7.24
C LEU A 22 -1.58 -3.13 6.64
N THR A 23 -1.30 -3.52 5.41
CA THR A 23 -2.01 -4.59 4.68
C THR A 23 -1.01 -5.55 4.07
N GLY A 24 -1.37 -6.82 3.97
CA GLY A 24 -0.55 -7.84 3.32
C GLY A 24 -0.35 -9.07 4.18
N GLY A 25 -0.75 -10.21 3.66
CA GLY A 25 -0.60 -11.53 4.24
C GLY A 25 0.75 -12.18 3.95
N ASN A 26 0.75 -13.50 3.94
CA ASN A 26 1.90 -14.38 3.86
C ASN A 26 1.53 -15.71 3.20
N ALA A 27 2.57 -16.43 2.75
CA ALA A 27 2.46 -17.87 2.57
C ALA A 27 2.30 -18.59 3.94
N PRO A 28 1.65 -19.75 4.00
CA PRO A 28 1.47 -20.50 5.23
C PRO A 28 2.80 -20.79 5.95
N GLY A 29 2.91 -20.41 7.23
CA GLY A 29 4.07 -20.68 8.08
C GLY A 29 5.12 -19.54 8.15
N GLU A 30 4.96 -18.47 7.38
CA GLU A 30 5.84 -17.30 7.45
C GLU A 30 5.20 -16.14 8.24
N LEU A 31 5.93 -15.03 8.42
CA LEU A 31 5.38 -13.79 8.98
C LEU A 31 4.70 -12.99 7.85
N SER A 32 3.51 -12.43 8.08
CA SER A 32 2.85 -11.58 7.08
C SER A 32 3.63 -10.32 6.77
N GLU A 33 3.48 -9.80 5.55
CA GLU A 33 4.07 -8.52 5.16
C GLU A 33 3.65 -7.40 6.12
N ALA A 34 2.38 -7.40 6.55
CA ALA A 34 1.85 -6.41 7.47
C ALA A 34 2.45 -6.54 8.88
N GLU A 35 2.64 -7.75 9.40
CA GLU A 35 3.29 -7.97 10.70
C GLU A 35 4.79 -7.64 10.64
N ALA A 36 5.47 -7.96 9.53
CA ALA A 36 6.86 -7.58 9.31
C ALA A 36 7.02 -6.05 9.31
N ALA A 37 6.09 -5.35 8.65
CA ALA A 37 6.05 -3.89 8.64
C ALA A 37 5.79 -3.30 10.04
N LEU A 38 4.89 -3.90 10.82
CA LEU A 38 4.64 -3.47 12.21
C LEU A 38 5.91 -3.57 13.05
N LYS A 39 6.61 -4.71 12.99
CA LYS A 39 7.88 -4.93 13.71
C LYS A 39 8.94 -3.93 13.29
N TYR A 40 9.01 -3.59 12.01
CA TYR A 40 9.93 -2.58 11.50
C TYR A 40 9.59 -1.17 12.04
N LEU A 41 8.32 -0.75 12.02
CA LEU A 41 7.89 0.55 12.57
C LEU A 41 8.18 0.68 14.07
N GLN A 42 7.96 -0.39 14.83
CA GLN A 42 8.25 -0.43 16.26
C GLN A 42 9.75 -0.38 16.55
N SER A 43 10.54 -1.16 15.83
CA SER A 43 11.98 -1.29 16.10
C SER A 43 12.78 -0.07 15.62
N MET A 44 12.51 0.41 14.40
CA MET A 44 13.29 1.48 13.76
C MET A 44 12.72 2.88 14.02
N HIS A 45 11.40 3.05 14.02
CA HIS A 45 10.78 4.38 14.17
C HIS A 45 10.24 4.66 15.56
N LYS A 46 10.24 3.67 16.46
CA LYS A 46 9.72 3.74 17.84
C LYS A 46 8.26 4.21 17.90
N LEU A 47 7.46 3.85 16.91
CA LEU A 47 6.04 4.24 16.85
C LEU A 47 5.18 3.38 17.78
N SER A 48 4.19 4.03 18.40
CA SER A 48 3.23 3.36 19.26
C SER A 48 2.23 2.54 18.44
N PRO A 49 1.85 1.31 18.88
CA PRO A 49 0.83 0.51 18.20
C PRO A 49 -0.55 1.17 18.14
N LYS A 50 -0.84 2.16 19.00
CA LYS A 50 -2.17 2.79 19.08
C LYS A 50 -2.61 3.48 17.78
N ASN A 51 -1.64 3.91 16.96
CA ASN A 51 -1.90 4.59 15.70
C ASN A 51 -1.61 3.68 14.49
N ILE A 52 -1.49 2.37 14.70
CA ILE A 52 -1.16 1.40 13.66
C ILE A 52 -2.19 0.26 13.69
N GLU A 53 -2.88 0.06 12.59
CA GLU A 53 -3.77 -1.09 12.37
C GLU A 53 -3.13 -2.06 11.38
N VAL A 54 -3.42 -3.35 11.55
CA VAL A 54 -2.83 -4.44 10.78
C VAL A 54 -3.93 -5.32 10.20
N GLU A 55 -3.81 -5.60 8.92
CA GLU A 55 -4.62 -6.55 8.17
C GLU A 55 -3.65 -7.50 7.44
N ASN A 56 -3.79 -8.80 7.66
CA ASN A 56 -2.81 -9.82 7.24
C ASN A 56 -3.41 -10.97 6.40
N LEU A 57 -4.55 -10.74 5.76
CA LEU A 57 -5.25 -11.72 4.92
C LEU A 57 -5.11 -11.41 3.43
N THR A 58 -5.05 -10.13 3.04
CA THR A 58 -4.94 -9.74 1.63
C THR A 58 -3.59 -10.12 1.01
N SER A 59 -3.58 -10.64 -0.21
CA SER A 59 -2.39 -11.13 -0.90
C SER A 59 -2.02 -10.30 -2.14
N THR A 60 -2.99 -9.59 -2.73
CA THR A 60 -2.77 -8.76 -3.92
C THR A 60 -3.04 -7.28 -3.66
N THR A 61 -2.42 -6.41 -4.46
CA THR A 61 -2.69 -4.96 -4.41
C THR A 61 -4.17 -4.63 -4.63
N ASN A 62 -4.83 -5.38 -5.52
CA ASN A 62 -6.25 -5.22 -5.80
C ASN A 62 -7.11 -5.57 -4.57
N GLU A 63 -6.82 -6.71 -3.91
CA GLU A 63 -7.46 -7.09 -2.65
C GLU A 63 -7.23 -6.07 -1.53
N GLN A 64 -6.02 -5.51 -1.45
CA GLN A 64 -5.68 -4.47 -0.47
C GLN A 64 -6.51 -3.20 -0.68
N ILE A 65 -6.62 -2.72 -1.92
CA ILE A 65 -7.43 -1.53 -2.25
C ILE A 65 -8.91 -1.81 -1.99
N LYS A 66 -9.39 -3.01 -2.33
CA LYS A 66 -10.75 -3.45 -2.02
C LYS A 66 -11.01 -3.52 -0.51
N PHE A 67 -10.04 -4.00 0.28
CA PHE A 67 -10.14 -3.97 1.74
C PHE A 67 -10.27 -2.54 2.27
N VAL A 68 -9.42 -1.61 1.80
CA VAL A 68 -9.53 -0.20 2.19
C VAL A 68 -10.93 0.34 1.84
N LYS A 69 -11.42 0.05 0.64
CA LYS A 69 -12.74 0.48 0.18
C LYS A 69 -13.89 -0.07 1.04
N SER A 70 -13.90 -1.39 1.28
CA SER A 70 -15.01 -2.07 1.92
C SER A 70 -14.98 -1.97 3.44
N ASN A 71 -13.80 -2.01 4.06
CA ASN A 71 -13.65 -2.11 5.51
C ASN A 71 -13.29 -0.78 6.17
N LEU A 72 -12.47 0.05 5.51
CA LEU A 72 -12.00 1.31 6.11
C LEU A 72 -12.85 2.50 5.68
N GLU A 73 -13.06 2.72 4.38
CA GLU A 73 -13.99 3.74 3.88
C GLU A 73 -15.41 3.35 4.30
N ASN A 74 -15.84 2.12 3.98
CA ASN A 74 -17.15 1.55 4.35
C ASN A 74 -18.32 2.51 4.06
N GLY A 75 -18.28 3.16 2.88
CA GLY A 75 -19.28 4.13 2.44
C GLY A 75 -19.12 5.55 3.00
N ASP A 76 -18.25 5.77 3.98
CA ASP A 76 -17.95 7.11 4.52
C ASP A 76 -16.94 7.84 3.64
N LYS A 77 -17.46 8.68 2.74
CA LYS A 77 -16.68 9.49 1.80
C LYS A 77 -15.87 10.62 2.44
N SER A 78 -16.11 10.93 3.71
CA SER A 78 -15.34 11.95 4.43
C SER A 78 -13.92 11.48 4.75
N LYS A 79 -13.71 10.16 4.83
CA LYS A 79 -12.39 9.56 5.02
C LYS A 79 -11.54 9.76 3.78
N LYS A 80 -10.31 10.18 4.00
CA LYS A 80 -9.28 10.35 2.98
C LYS A 80 -8.14 9.40 3.27
N PHE A 81 -7.61 8.78 2.23
CA PHE A 81 -6.52 7.83 2.35
C PHE A 81 -5.30 8.32 1.57
N ILE A 82 -4.12 7.95 2.04
CA ILE A 82 -2.87 8.08 1.28
C ILE A 82 -2.34 6.67 1.08
N ILE A 83 -2.27 6.21 -0.17
CA ILE A 83 -1.71 4.91 -0.53
C ILE A 83 -0.27 5.12 -0.94
N ILE A 84 0.65 4.47 -0.22
CA ILE A 84 2.08 4.57 -0.48
C ILE A 84 2.51 3.37 -1.30
N SER A 85 3.04 3.62 -2.51
CA SER A 85 3.56 2.57 -3.39
C SER A 85 4.96 2.89 -3.88
N ASP A 86 5.62 1.94 -4.52
CA ASP A 86 6.89 2.21 -5.22
C ASP A 86 6.60 2.83 -6.60
N GLU A 87 7.51 3.65 -7.13
CA GLU A 87 7.28 4.49 -8.34
C GLU A 87 6.73 3.72 -9.54
N PHE A 88 7.21 2.50 -9.76
CA PHE A 88 6.84 1.67 -10.89
C PHE A 88 5.48 0.98 -10.77
N HIS A 89 4.84 1.08 -9.60
CA HIS A 89 3.50 0.56 -9.32
C HIS A 89 2.45 1.66 -9.21
N LEU A 90 2.85 2.94 -9.23
CA LEU A 90 1.94 4.07 -8.98
C LEU A 90 0.76 4.04 -9.93
N LYS A 91 1.01 3.93 -11.24
CA LYS A 91 -0.06 4.00 -12.22
C LYS A 91 -1.08 2.89 -12.04
N ARG A 92 -0.63 1.65 -11.82
CA ARG A 92 -1.55 0.53 -11.57
C ARG A 92 -2.39 0.73 -10.30
N VAL A 93 -1.79 1.26 -9.24
CA VAL A 93 -2.50 1.56 -7.99
C VAL A 93 -3.52 2.69 -8.20
N GLU A 94 -3.16 3.75 -8.92
CA GLU A 94 -4.08 4.85 -9.29
C GLU A 94 -5.30 4.33 -10.04
N GLU A 95 -5.10 3.50 -11.07
CA GLU A 95 -6.19 2.92 -11.85
C GLU A 95 -7.12 2.03 -10.99
N MET A 96 -6.56 1.28 -10.04
CA MET A 96 -7.35 0.48 -9.10
C MET A 96 -8.13 1.35 -8.11
N VAL A 97 -7.53 2.44 -7.60
CA VAL A 97 -8.21 3.42 -6.72
C VAL A 97 -9.39 4.05 -7.46
N ASP A 98 -9.18 4.47 -8.70
CA ASP A 98 -10.20 5.07 -9.55
C ASP A 98 -11.31 4.07 -9.87
N PHE A 99 -10.96 2.83 -10.21
CA PHE A 99 -11.93 1.75 -10.47
C PHE A 99 -12.85 1.50 -9.28
N TYR A 100 -12.32 1.49 -8.06
CA TYR A 100 -13.13 1.34 -6.83
C TYR A 100 -13.78 2.64 -6.35
N ASN A 101 -13.55 3.76 -7.04
CA ASN A 101 -13.99 5.09 -6.64
C ASN A 101 -13.66 5.36 -5.15
N LEU A 102 -12.41 5.09 -4.78
CA LEU A 102 -11.87 5.29 -3.44
C LEU A 102 -11.30 6.70 -3.33
N ASN A 103 -11.63 7.42 -2.25
CA ASN A 103 -11.11 8.77 -2.00
C ASN A 103 -9.67 8.69 -1.45
N ALA A 104 -8.70 8.40 -2.33
CA ALA A 104 -7.31 8.22 -1.96
C ALA A 104 -6.34 8.96 -2.89
N GLU A 105 -5.26 9.48 -2.31
CA GLU A 105 -4.09 9.97 -3.04
C GLU A 105 -3.03 8.86 -3.09
N VAL A 106 -2.42 8.63 -4.25
CA VAL A 106 -1.34 7.65 -4.41
C VAL A 106 0.00 8.37 -4.47
N ILE A 107 0.90 8.04 -3.55
CA ILE A 107 2.22 8.68 -3.49
C ILE A 107 3.36 7.65 -3.55
N SER A 108 4.53 8.12 -3.99
CA SER A 108 5.72 7.29 -4.07
C SER A 108 6.46 7.19 -2.73
N SER A 109 7.15 6.06 -2.52
CA SER A 109 8.06 5.83 -1.40
C SER A 109 9.44 6.51 -1.55
N ASN A 110 9.67 7.30 -2.62
CA ASN A 110 10.99 7.85 -3.02
C ASN A 110 12.10 6.80 -3.29
N TYR A 111 11.73 5.54 -3.56
CA TYR A 111 12.68 4.47 -3.86
C TYR A 111 13.27 4.59 -5.28
N LYS A 112 14.54 5.00 -5.39
CA LYS A 112 15.24 5.14 -6.66
C LYS A 112 15.65 3.78 -7.24
N LEU A 113 15.04 3.40 -8.37
CA LEU A 113 15.43 2.23 -9.15
C LEU A 113 16.52 2.54 -10.19
N ASN A 114 17.44 1.59 -10.41
CA ASN A 114 18.35 1.63 -11.54
C ASN A 114 17.63 1.34 -12.87
N PHE A 115 18.10 1.89 -13.99
CA PHE A 115 17.42 1.93 -15.28
C PHE A 115 16.94 0.56 -15.82
N GLN A 116 17.79 -0.47 -15.77
CA GLN A 116 17.42 -1.82 -16.23
C GLN A 116 16.29 -2.45 -15.41
N LYS A 117 16.33 -2.31 -14.08
CA LYS A 117 15.25 -2.77 -13.19
C LYS A 117 13.98 -1.97 -13.45
N SER A 118 14.11 -0.66 -13.63
CA SER A 118 13.01 0.25 -13.95
C SER A 118 12.23 -0.18 -15.21
N PHE A 119 12.93 -0.62 -16.26
CA PHE A 119 12.29 -1.12 -17.49
C PHE A 119 11.53 -2.44 -17.27
N TYR A 120 12.16 -3.44 -16.65
CA TYR A 120 11.51 -4.72 -16.34
C TYR A 120 10.23 -4.53 -15.52
N TYR A 121 10.31 -3.72 -14.46
CA TYR A 121 9.18 -3.48 -13.58
C TYR A 121 8.02 -2.78 -14.30
N ARG A 122 8.29 -1.81 -15.19
CA ARG A 122 7.25 -1.17 -16.00
C ARG A 122 6.54 -2.17 -16.90
N VAL A 123 7.28 -3.03 -17.61
CA VAL A 123 6.67 -4.05 -18.49
C VAL A 123 5.79 -5.00 -17.68
N ARG A 124 6.29 -5.50 -16.55
CA ARG A 124 5.52 -6.36 -15.64
C ARG A 124 4.26 -5.66 -15.14
N ASP A 125 4.36 -4.39 -14.76
CA ASP A 125 3.22 -3.63 -14.23
C ASP A 125 2.17 -3.36 -15.31
N SER A 126 2.58 -3.06 -16.55
CA SER A 126 1.67 -2.94 -17.69
C SER A 126 0.90 -4.23 -17.96
N ILE A 127 1.56 -5.39 -17.88
CA ILE A 127 0.87 -6.69 -18.00
C ILE A 127 -0.14 -6.87 -16.87
N GLY A 128 0.24 -6.56 -15.63
CA GLY A 128 -0.66 -6.60 -14.48
C GLY A 128 -1.88 -5.68 -14.66
N LEU A 129 -1.67 -4.48 -15.18
CA LEU A 129 -2.75 -3.53 -15.46
C LEU A 129 -3.68 -4.04 -16.56
N ILE A 130 -3.15 -4.63 -17.63
CA ILE A 130 -3.96 -5.25 -18.69
C ILE A 130 -4.82 -6.38 -18.09
N ILE A 131 -4.22 -7.26 -17.28
CA ILE A 131 -4.95 -8.35 -16.62
C ILE A 131 -6.08 -7.78 -15.74
N PHE A 132 -5.80 -6.74 -14.97
CA PHE A 132 -6.81 -6.06 -14.15
C PHE A 132 -7.97 -5.52 -15.01
N TRP A 133 -7.69 -4.83 -16.10
CA TRP A 133 -8.74 -4.26 -16.96
C TRP A 133 -9.62 -5.32 -17.63
N PHE A 134 -9.05 -6.46 -18.02
CA PHE A 134 -9.82 -7.52 -18.69
C PHE A 134 -10.56 -8.44 -17.72
N PHE A 135 -10.06 -8.63 -16.50
CA PHE A 135 -10.56 -9.66 -15.59
C PHE A 135 -10.94 -9.16 -14.19
N GLY A 136 -10.66 -7.90 -13.86
CA GLY A 136 -10.84 -7.35 -12.52
C GLY A 136 -9.93 -7.98 -11.46
N LEU A 137 -8.85 -8.65 -11.88
CA LEU A 137 -7.88 -9.38 -11.05
C LEU A 137 -6.71 -8.48 -10.62
#